data_AF-A0A9Q0HG53-F1
#
_entry.id   AF-A0A9Q0HG53-F1
#
_cell.length_a   1.000
_cell.length_b   1.000
_cell.length_c   1.000
_cell.angle_alpha   90.00
_cell.angle_beta   90.00
_cell.angle_gamma   90.00
#
_symmetry.space_group_name_H-M   'P 1'
#
loop_
_entity.id
_entity.type
_entity.pdbx_description
1 polymer ?
#
loop_
_entity_poly.entity_id
_entity_poly.type
_entity_poly.pdbx_seq_one_letter_code
_entity_poly.pdbx_strand_id
1 'polypeptide(L)'
;MTNSKRTTLLILMVAVPVAVAVVLSRLAEFDPAPLPEHLLSRSPATLPPNVYDRFLKSAERVGEGFLVGPEDLAYDAETGFIYTGCSDGWIKRLYVADSADDKEKAKVENWAFTGGRPLGLSFGPDKQLIVADAYKVSIL
;
A
#
# COMPACT_ATOMS: atom_id res chain seq x y z
N MET A 1 30.45 -36.86 -29.70
CA MET A 1 30.61 -36.34 -28.32
C MET A 1 30.62 -34.80 -28.22
N THR A 2 30.06 -34.06 -29.19
CA THR A 2 30.25 -32.60 -29.33
C THR A 2 28.99 -31.76 -29.08
N ASN A 3 27.78 -32.30 -29.29
CA ASN A 3 26.53 -31.54 -29.13
C ASN A 3 26.14 -31.33 -27.66
N SER A 4 26.20 -32.36 -26.81
CA SER A 4 25.84 -32.24 -25.39
C SER A 4 26.67 -31.18 -24.65
N LYS A 5 27.99 -31.10 -24.91
CA LYS A 5 28.87 -30.09 -24.30
C LYS A 5 28.51 -28.66 -24.72
N ARG A 6 28.08 -28.46 -25.98
CA ARG A 6 27.61 -27.15 -26.48
C ARG A 6 26.28 -26.76 -25.85
N THR A 7 25.35 -27.70 -25.71
CA THR A 7 24.05 -27.44 -25.06
C THR A 7 24.23 -27.10 -23.59
N THR A 8 25.07 -27.84 -22.86
CA THR A 8 25.40 -27.54 -21.45
C THR A 8 26.05 -26.16 -21.30
N LEU A 9 26.96 -25.79 -22.21
CA LEU A 9 27.61 -24.48 -22.19
C LEU A 9 26.61 -23.33 -22.42
N LEU A 10 25.66 -23.51 -23.36
CA LEU A 10 24.60 -22.55 -23.62
C LEU A 10 23.65 -22.40 -22.42
N ILE A 11 23.30 -23.51 -21.75
CA ILE A 11 22.46 -23.47 -20.54
C ILE A 11 23.19 -22.73 -19.41
N LEU A 12 24.47 -22.99 -19.17
CA LEU A 12 25.25 -22.29 -18.15
C LEU A 12 25.36 -20.79 -18.43
N MET A 13 25.57 -20.40 -19.70
CA MET A 13 25.65 -19.01 -20.15
C MET A 13 24.38 -18.21 -19.83
N VAL A 14 23.22 -18.85 -19.71
CA VAL A 14 21.95 -18.19 -19.33
C VAL A 14 21.67 -18.36 -17.84
N ALA A 15 21.83 -19.57 -17.31
CA ALA A 15 21.50 -19.89 -15.93
C ALA A 15 22.39 -19.15 -14.92
N VAL A 16 23.68 -18.98 -15.21
CA VAL A 16 24.62 -18.31 -14.29
C VAL A 16 24.29 -16.82 -14.16
N PRO A 17 24.14 -16.02 -15.24
CA PRO A 17 23.73 -14.62 -15.10
C PRO A 17 22.37 -14.45 -14.42
N VAL A 18 21.40 -15.33 -14.69
CA VAL A 18 20.08 -15.29 -14.04
C VAL A 18 20.22 -15.57 -12.53
N ALA A 19 20.97 -16.60 -12.15
CA ALA A 19 21.21 -16.93 -10.75
C ALA A 19 21.94 -15.78 -10.01
N VAL A 20 22.96 -15.20 -10.65
CA VAL A 20 23.68 -14.03 -10.12
C VAL A 20 22.73 -12.84 -9.96
N ALA A 21 21.92 -12.53 -10.96
CA ALA A 21 20.94 -11.45 -10.89
C ALA A 21 19.93 -11.67 -9.76
N VAL A 22 19.42 -12.88 -9.57
CA VAL A 22 18.52 -13.24 -8.46
C VAL A 22 19.20 -13.03 -7.11
N VAL A 23 20.44 -13.51 -6.93
CA VAL A 23 21.18 -13.34 -5.68
C VAL A 23 21.41 -11.85 -5.39
N LEU A 24 21.89 -11.08 -6.37
CA LEU A 24 22.13 -9.64 -6.21
C LEU A 24 20.83 -8.88 -5.87
N SER A 25 19.70 -9.27 -6.47
CA SER A 25 18.38 -8.66 -6.22
C SER A 25 17.83 -8.99 -4.83
N ARG A 26 18.30 -10.06 -4.19
CA ARG A 26 17.92 -10.44 -2.82
C ARG A 26 18.81 -9.77 -1.77
N LEU A 27 20.05 -9.44 -2.13
CA LEU A 27 21.03 -8.75 -1.27
C LEU A 27 20.89 -7.23 -1.30
N ALA A 28 20.14 -6.67 -2.24
CA ALA A 28 19.77 -5.26 -2.24
C ALA A 28 18.74 -5.03 -1.12
N GLU A 29 19.24 -4.92 0.12
CA GLU A 29 18.47 -4.34 1.21
C GLU A 29 18.19 -2.88 0.87
N PHE A 30 16.92 -2.49 1.02
CA PHE A 30 16.51 -1.11 0.83
C PHE A 30 17.06 -0.28 2.00
N ASP A 31 18.06 0.56 1.73
CA ASP A 31 18.60 1.53 2.68
C ASP A 31 17.91 2.88 2.46
N PRO A 32 16.88 3.24 3.25
CA PRO A 32 16.21 4.51 3.10
C PRO A 32 17.19 5.65 3.40
N ALA A 33 17.16 6.71 2.57
CA ALA A 33 17.93 7.91 2.86
C ALA A 33 17.57 8.44 4.27
N PRO A 34 18.55 8.86 5.08
CA PRO A 34 18.28 9.43 6.39
C PRO A 34 17.29 10.58 6.27
N LEU A 35 16.19 10.53 7.03
CA LEU A 35 15.22 11.60 7.06
C LEU A 35 15.91 12.86 7.61
N PRO A 36 15.99 13.97 6.86
CA PRO A 36 16.69 15.15 7.34
C PRO A 36 15.94 15.73 8.54
N GLU A 37 16.54 15.69 9.74
CA GLU A 37 15.90 16.12 10.98
C GLU A 37 15.41 17.59 10.93
N HIS A 38 16.09 18.43 10.14
CA HIS A 38 15.69 19.82 9.93
C HIS A 38 14.36 19.99 9.19
N LEU A 39 13.81 18.93 8.57
CA LEU A 39 12.46 18.93 8.01
C LEU A 39 11.40 18.61 9.06
N LEU A 40 11.78 17.94 10.15
CA LEU A 40 10.91 17.60 11.29
C LEU A 40 10.77 18.75 12.29
N SER A 41 11.69 19.72 12.28
CA SER A 41 11.63 20.91 13.14
C SER A 41 10.57 21.92 12.70
N ARG A 42 9.88 21.68 11.56
CA ARG A 42 8.71 22.46 11.17
C ARG A 42 7.58 22.13 12.15
N SER A 43 7.41 23.02 13.13
CA SER A 43 6.26 22.97 14.05
C SER A 43 4.98 22.80 13.21
N PRO A 44 4.12 21.81 13.51
CA PRO A 44 2.90 21.60 12.75
C PRO A 44 2.16 22.95 12.70
N ALA A 45 1.77 23.36 11.49
CA ALA A 45 1.01 24.57 11.29
C ALA A 45 -0.24 24.48 12.18
N THR A 46 -0.20 25.17 13.33
CA THR A 46 -1.31 25.18 14.27
C THR A 46 -2.31 26.15 13.67
N LEU A 47 -3.34 25.62 13.01
CA LEU A 47 -4.45 26.46 12.60
C LEU A 47 -5.13 27.01 13.87
N PRO A 48 -5.72 28.21 13.85
CA PRO A 48 -6.43 28.71 15.01
C PRO A 48 -7.59 27.77 15.36
N PRO A 49 -7.90 27.55 16.67
CA PRO A 49 -8.86 26.53 17.12
C PRO A 49 -10.24 26.62 16.45
N ASN A 50 -10.66 27.84 16.13
CA ASN A 50 -11.95 28.14 15.47
C ASN A 50 -12.07 27.60 14.03
N VAL A 51 -10.96 27.23 13.39
CA VAL A 51 -10.96 26.61 12.07
C VAL A 51 -11.21 25.11 12.18
N TYR A 52 -10.56 24.42 13.12
CA TYR A 52 -10.73 22.98 13.35
C TYR A 52 -12.18 22.62 13.74
N ASP A 53 -12.76 23.38 14.66
CA ASP A 53 -14.11 23.13 15.16
C ASP A 53 -15.19 23.16 14.07
N ARG A 54 -15.01 23.99 13.04
CA ARG A 54 -15.98 24.04 11.94
C ARG A 54 -15.93 22.80 11.06
N PHE A 55 -14.73 22.33 10.72
CA PHE A 55 -14.57 21.16 9.84
C PHE A 55 -14.97 19.86 10.54
N LEU A 56 -14.64 19.72 11.82
CA LEU A 56 -14.98 18.52 12.58
C LEU A 56 -16.48 18.43 12.90
N LYS A 57 -17.18 19.57 13.08
CA LYS A 57 -18.64 19.59 13.28
C LYS A 57 -19.42 19.03 12.08
N SER A 58 -18.87 19.11 10.88
CA SER A 58 -19.47 18.58 9.65
C SER A 58 -18.87 17.23 9.23
N ALA A 59 -17.89 16.70 9.95
CA ALA A 59 -17.24 15.43 9.60
C ALA A 59 -18.03 14.25 10.18
N GLU A 60 -18.16 13.18 9.39
CA GLU A 60 -18.72 11.90 9.82
C GLU A 60 -17.58 10.91 10.10
N ARG A 61 -17.72 10.11 11.15
CA ARG A 61 -16.78 9.02 11.45
C ARG A 61 -17.18 7.80 10.64
N VAL A 62 -16.29 7.34 9.77
CA VAL A 62 -16.55 6.21 8.87
C VAL A 62 -15.57 5.07 9.19
N GLY A 63 -16.09 3.84 9.25
CA GLY A 63 -15.27 2.64 9.50
C GLY A 63 -14.71 2.52 10.93
N GLU A 64 -15.24 3.31 11.88
CA GLU A 64 -14.81 3.26 13.27
C GLU A 64 -14.94 1.85 13.87
N GLY A 65 -13.88 1.39 14.54
CA GLY A 65 -13.84 0.07 15.17
C GLY A 65 -13.54 -1.09 14.21
N PHE A 66 -13.60 -0.86 12.89
CA PHE A 66 -13.34 -1.88 11.86
C PHE A 66 -12.01 -1.67 11.11
N LEU A 67 -11.46 -0.46 11.17
CA LEU A 67 -10.18 -0.09 10.57
C LEU A 67 -9.08 -0.05 11.66
N VAL A 68 -8.25 -1.09 11.72
CA VAL A 68 -7.22 -1.21 12.77
C VAL A 68 -5.92 -0.57 12.30
N GLY A 69 -5.62 0.62 12.83
CA GLY A 69 -4.45 1.41 12.43
C GLY A 69 -4.42 1.67 10.92
N PRO A 70 -5.45 2.34 10.36
CA PRO A 70 -5.51 2.62 8.94
C PRO A 70 -4.36 3.54 8.50
N GLU A 71 -3.75 3.23 7.37
CA GLU A 71 -2.68 3.98 6.74
C GLU A 71 -3.06 4.30 5.30
N ASP A 72 -2.83 5.54 4.89
CA ASP A 72 -3.16 6.12 3.58
C ASP A 72 -4.60 5.83 3.09
N LEU A 73 -5.04 6.51 2.03
CA LEU A 73 -6.32 6.24 1.40
C LEU A 73 -6.28 6.49 -0.09
N ALA A 74 -6.99 5.64 -0.84
CA ALA A 74 -7.22 5.82 -2.27
C ALA A 74 -8.72 5.81 -2.55
N TYR A 75 -9.21 6.84 -3.24
CA TYR A 75 -10.61 6.95 -3.65
C TYR A 75 -10.77 6.57 -5.12
N ASP A 76 -11.67 5.63 -5.39
CA ASP A 76 -12.09 5.27 -6.73
C ASP A 76 -13.39 6.02 -7.07
N ALA A 77 -13.28 7.06 -7.90
CA ALA A 77 -14.42 7.87 -8.29
C ALA A 77 -15.43 7.15 -9.20
N GLU A 78 -15.06 6.04 -9.83
CA GLU A 78 -15.97 5.28 -10.69
C GLU A 78 -16.86 4.35 -9.87
N THR A 79 -16.29 3.70 -8.86
CA THR A 79 -17.04 2.77 -8.00
C THR A 79 -17.55 3.40 -6.70
N GLY A 80 -16.98 4.54 -6.30
CA GLY A 80 -17.25 5.23 -5.04
C GLY A 80 -16.61 4.56 -3.81
N PHE A 81 -15.74 3.57 -4.00
CA PHE A 81 -15.03 2.94 -2.89
C PHE A 81 -13.82 3.76 -2.45
N ILE A 82 -13.63 3.82 -1.13
CA ILE A 82 -12.37 4.20 -0.49
C ILE A 82 -11.65 2.92 -0.09
N TYR A 83 -10.35 2.87 -0.35
CA TYR A 83 -9.44 1.80 0.04
C TYR A 83 -8.44 2.34 1.05
N THR A 84 -8.10 1.54 2.07
CA THR A 84 -7.08 1.86 3.07
C THR A 84 -6.34 0.61 3.52
N GLY A 85 -5.05 0.76 3.82
CA GLY A 85 -4.23 -0.30 4.40
C GLY A 85 -4.43 -0.37 5.90
N CYS A 86 -4.43 -1.55 6.50
CA CYS A 86 -4.55 -1.71 7.95
C CYS A 86 -3.39 -2.52 8.54
N SER A 87 -3.15 -2.34 9.83
CA SER A 87 -2.08 -3.04 10.58
C SER A 87 -2.27 -4.55 10.67
N ASP A 88 -3.48 -5.04 10.38
CA ASP A 88 -3.82 -6.46 10.31
C ASP A 88 -3.47 -7.11 8.96
N GLY A 89 -2.75 -6.39 8.08
CA GLY A 89 -2.29 -6.89 6.79
C GLY A 89 -3.37 -6.91 5.70
N TRP A 90 -4.55 -6.32 5.97
CA TRP A 90 -5.61 -6.19 4.99
C TRP A 90 -5.59 -4.81 4.33
N ILE A 91 -5.81 -4.81 3.01
CA ILE A 91 -6.45 -3.69 2.33
C ILE A 91 -7.94 -3.84 2.57
N LYS A 92 -8.52 -2.86 3.24
CA LYS A 92 -9.95 -2.77 3.47
C LYS A 92 -10.56 -1.74 2.54
N ARG A 93 -11.78 -1.99 2.09
CA ARG A 93 -12.55 -1.01 1.31
C ARG A 93 -13.87 -0.71 1.97
N LEU A 94 -14.39 0.47 1.72
CA LEU A 94 -15.67 0.92 2.22
C LEU A 94 -16.30 1.90 1.24
N TYR A 95 -17.62 1.91 1.19
CA TYR A 95 -18.38 2.89 0.43
C TYR A 95 -18.78 4.05 1.35
N VAL A 96 -18.60 5.29 0.90
CA VAL A 96 -19.16 6.46 1.60
C VAL A 96 -20.47 6.80 0.92
N ALA A 97 -21.56 6.55 1.63
CA ALA A 97 -22.92 6.76 1.14
C ALA A 97 -23.23 8.25 0.96
N ASP A 98 -23.54 8.67 -0.27
CA ASP A 98 -24.01 10.04 -0.55
C ASP A 98 -25.50 10.24 -0.18
N SER A 99 -26.25 9.16 0.01
CA SER A 99 -27.68 9.16 0.34
C SER A 99 -28.01 8.28 1.55
N ALA A 100 -29.15 8.55 2.20
CA ALA A 100 -29.62 7.75 3.33
C ALA A 100 -29.88 6.28 2.97
N ASP A 101 -30.25 6.02 1.71
CA ASP A 101 -30.52 4.68 1.18
C ASP A 101 -29.23 3.88 0.94
N ASP A 102 -28.10 4.56 0.71
CA ASP A 102 -26.79 3.94 0.52
C ASP A 102 -26.08 3.59 1.83
N LYS A 103 -26.60 4.01 2.99
CA LYS A 103 -25.97 3.77 4.29
C LYS A 103 -25.88 2.29 4.66
N GLU A 104 -26.74 1.43 4.11
CA GLU A 104 -26.59 -0.02 4.27
C GLU A 104 -25.37 -0.59 3.51
N LYS A 105 -24.85 0.13 2.51
CA LYS A 105 -23.61 -0.23 1.78
C LYS A 105 -22.34 0.27 2.47
N ALA A 106 -22.45 1.11 3.51
CA ALA A 106 -21.31 1.65 4.27
C ALA A 106 -20.67 0.60 5.21
N LYS A 107 -20.45 -0.60 4.69
CA LYS A 107 -19.79 -1.70 5.37
C LYS A 107 -18.30 -1.68 5.02
N VAL A 108 -17.47 -1.86 6.03
CA VAL A 108 -16.04 -2.11 5.84
C VAL A 108 -15.85 -3.56 5.41
N GLU A 109 -15.18 -3.76 4.29
CA GLU A 109 -14.88 -5.08 3.71
C GLU A 109 -13.38 -5.35 3.70
N ASN A 110 -12.99 -6.56 4.08
CA ASN A 110 -11.65 -7.08 3.83
C ASN A 110 -11.52 -7.43 2.35
N TRP A 111 -10.85 -6.56 1.58
CA TRP A 111 -10.83 -6.67 0.12
C TRP A 111 -9.67 -7.51 -0.40
N ALA A 112 -8.46 -7.23 0.07
CA ALA A 112 -7.26 -7.98 -0.31
C ALA A 112 -6.31 -8.13 0.87
N PHE A 113 -5.73 -9.32 1.04
CA PHE A 113 -4.74 -9.58 2.08
C PHE A 113 -3.34 -9.47 1.52
N THR A 114 -2.54 -8.56 2.06
CA THR A 114 -1.10 -8.48 1.78
C THR A 114 -0.30 -9.30 2.77
N GLY A 115 -0.83 -9.44 4.00
CA GLY A 115 -0.17 -10.10 5.13
C GLY A 115 0.97 -9.30 5.77
N GLY A 116 1.22 -8.08 5.28
CA GLY A 116 2.29 -7.20 5.74
C GLY A 116 1.73 -5.99 6.50
N ARG A 117 2.34 -4.83 6.27
CA ARG A 117 1.91 -3.53 6.78
C ARG A 117 1.83 -2.55 5.60
N PRO A 118 0.69 -2.51 4.88
CA PRO A 118 0.47 -1.55 3.81
C PRO A 118 0.51 -0.13 4.38
N LEU A 119 1.40 0.71 3.85
CA LEU A 119 1.59 2.10 4.29
C LEU A 119 1.21 3.13 3.23
N GLY A 120 1.16 2.75 1.95
CA GLY A 120 0.85 3.65 0.85
C GLY A 120 -0.04 3.00 -0.20
N LEU A 121 -0.99 3.76 -0.73
CA LEU A 121 -1.99 3.32 -1.69
C LEU A 121 -2.17 4.37 -2.79
N SER A 122 -2.21 3.96 -4.04
CA SER A 122 -2.57 4.87 -5.14
C SER A 122 -3.10 4.12 -6.36
N PHE A 123 -3.99 4.76 -7.12
CA PHE A 123 -4.42 4.20 -8.40
C PHE A 123 -3.39 4.50 -9.49
N GLY A 124 -2.97 3.45 -10.18
CA GLY A 124 -2.15 3.55 -11.38
C GLY A 124 -2.94 4.00 -12.61
N PRO A 125 -2.26 4.21 -13.76
CA PRO A 125 -2.89 4.66 -15.01
C PRO A 125 -3.99 3.73 -15.54
N ASP A 126 -3.90 2.43 -15.25
CA ASP A 126 -4.86 1.40 -15.67
C ASP A 126 -5.89 1.09 -14.57
N LYS A 127 -6.03 1.98 -13.58
CA LYS A 127 -6.93 1.83 -12.42
C LYS A 127 -6.62 0.62 -11.53
N GLN A 128 -5.40 0.10 -11.60
CA GLN A 128 -4.90 -0.86 -10.63
C GLN A 128 -4.60 -0.14 -9.30
N LEU A 129 -5.00 -0.74 -8.17
CA LEU A 129 -4.59 -0.26 -6.86
C LEU A 129 -3.16 -0.72 -6.59
N ILE A 130 -2.22 0.22 -6.62
CA ILE A 130 -0.81 0.00 -6.27
C ILE A 130 -0.67 0.14 -4.76
N VAL A 131 -0.05 -0.86 -4.14
CA VAL A 131 0.13 -0.93 -2.69
C VAL A 131 1.62 -0.96 -2.36
N ALA A 132 2.05 -0.05 -1.49
CA ALA A 132 3.38 -0.04 -0.89
C ALA A 132 3.31 -0.68 0.49
N ASP A 133 3.78 -1.93 0.59
CA ASP A 133 3.83 -2.68 1.84
C ASP A 133 5.22 -2.58 2.48
N ALA A 134 5.26 -2.26 3.78
CA ALA A 134 6.51 -2.12 4.54
C ALA A 134 7.20 -3.46 4.81
N TYR A 135 6.46 -4.58 4.76
CA TYR A 135 7.00 -5.90 5.04
C TYR A 135 6.95 -6.79 3.81
N LYS A 136 8.10 -7.43 3.54
CA LYS A 136 8.16 -8.49 2.53
C LYS A 136 7.58 -9.77 3.12
N VAL A 137 6.38 -10.13 2.69
CA VAL A 137 5.73 -11.36 3.12
C VAL A 137 6.13 -12.48 2.18
N SER A 138 6.77 -13.52 2.72
CA SER A 138 7.03 -14.76 1.97
C SER A 138 5.76 -15.60 1.93
N ILE A 139 5.21 -15.78 0.73
CA ILE A 139 4.21 -16.82 0.46
C ILE A 139 5.00 -18.13 0.38
N LEU A 140 5.07 -18.86 1.50
CA LEU A 140 5.50 -20.26 1.52
C LEU A 140 4.37 -21.16 1.02
#